data_AF-A0A956HRG2-F1
#
_entry.id   AF-A0A956HRG2-F1
#
_cell.length_a   1.000
_cell.length_b   1.000
_cell.length_c   1.000
_cell.angle_alpha   90.00
_cell.angle_beta   90.00
_cell.angle_gamma   90.00
#
_symmetry.space_group_name_H-M   'P 1'
#
loop_
_entity.id
_entity.type
_entity.pdbx_description
1 polymer ?
#
loop_
_entity_poly.entity_id
_entity_poly.type
_entity_poly.pdbx_seq_one_letter_code
_entity_poly.pdbx_strand_id
1 'polypeptide(L)'
;FLGHVERTRVLLHLLAPDPTPGREPLADLEALEGELGRYGSMFDGRPRVVALNKIDTAEGEALIKRTRRALRQRNIPLFPICAATGEGTDALLEALWRRLELVRGLEARAAEAEGQPLDEGPDA
;
A
#
# COMPACT_ATOMS: atom_id res chain seq x y z
N PHE A 1 -17.64 -4.27 -0.70
CA PHE A 1 -16.30 -3.78 -0.35
C PHE A 1 -15.28 -4.12 -1.44
N LEU A 2 -15.04 -5.40 -1.75
CA LEU A 2 -14.00 -5.85 -2.69
C LEU A 2 -14.07 -5.20 -4.08
N GLY A 3 -15.24 -5.14 -4.71
CA GLY A 3 -15.38 -4.49 -6.02
C GLY A 3 -14.92 -3.02 -6.08
N HIS A 4 -14.82 -2.31 -4.94
CA HIS A 4 -14.20 -0.97 -4.91
C HIS A 4 -12.67 -1.06 -4.86
N VAL A 5 -12.13 -1.97 -4.05
CA VAL A 5 -10.69 -2.23 -3.92
C VAL A 5 -10.11 -2.76 -5.23
N GLU A 6 -10.87 -3.55 -5.99
CA GLU A 6 -10.44 -4.07 -7.29
C GLU A 6 -10.05 -2.97 -8.30
N ARG A 7 -10.65 -1.79 -8.19
CA ARG A 7 -10.39 -0.65 -9.08
C ARG A 7 -9.26 0.27 -8.59
N THR A 8 -8.66 -0.01 -7.43
CA THR A 8 -7.57 0.81 -6.88
C THR A 8 -6.21 0.36 -7.40
N ARG A 9 -5.34 1.32 -7.67
CA ARG A 9 -3.97 1.04 -8.16
C ARG A 9 -2.94 0.92 -7.03
N VAL A 10 -3.27 1.44 -5.85
CA VAL A 10 -2.41 1.45 -4.65
C VAL A 10 -3.27 0.98 -3.48
N LEU A 11 -2.72 0.11 -2.63
CA LEU A 11 -3.38 -0.34 -1.41
C LEU A 11 -2.77 0.35 -0.19
N LEU A 12 -3.61 1.06 0.54
CA LEU A 12 -3.28 1.64 1.84
C LEU A 12 -3.85 0.74 2.94
N HIS A 13 -2.97 0.11 3.72
CA HIS A 13 -3.34 -0.53 4.97
C HIS A 13 -3.34 0.51 6.08
N LEU A 14 -4.51 0.82 6.60
CA LEU A 14 -4.65 1.71 7.76
C LEU A 14 -4.68 0.85 9.03
N LEU A 15 -3.62 0.93 9.82
CA LEU A 15 -3.47 0.22 11.08
C LEU A 15 -3.64 1.21 12.24
N ALA A 16 -4.07 0.74 13.40
CA ALA A 16 -4.14 1.55 14.62
C ALA A 16 -3.94 0.65 15.85
N PRO A 17 -3.43 1.17 16.98
CA PRO A 17 -3.48 0.48 18.26
C PRO A 17 -4.91 0.05 18.59
N ASP A 18 -5.05 -1.19 19.03
CA ASP A 18 -6.30 -1.76 19.53
C ASP A 18 -6.18 -1.98 21.04
N PRO A 19 -7.15 -1.53 21.85
CA PRO A 19 -7.10 -1.71 23.31
C PRO A 19 -7.35 -3.17 23.74
N THR A 20 -7.72 -4.05 22.82
CA THR A 20 -7.99 -5.47 23.10
C THR A 20 -6.68 -6.18 23.45
N PRO A 21 -6.57 -6.81 24.63
CA PRO A 21 -5.36 -7.53 25.03
C PRO A 21 -4.92 -8.57 24.00
N GLY A 22 -3.66 -8.51 23.60
CA GLY A 22 -3.05 -9.46 22.66
C GLY A 22 -3.35 -9.20 21.18
N ARG A 23 -4.10 -8.15 20.84
CA ARG A 23 -4.29 -7.73 19.45
C ARG A 23 -3.20 -6.77 19.02
N GLU A 24 -2.40 -7.18 18.04
CA GLU A 24 -1.28 -6.39 17.52
C GLU A 24 -1.58 -5.91 16.10
N PRO A 25 -1.32 -4.63 15.76
CA PRO A 25 -1.62 -4.09 14.43
C PRO A 25 -0.86 -4.80 13.29
N LEU A 26 0.30 -5.38 13.58
CA LEU A 26 1.02 -6.21 12.62
C LEU A 26 0.31 -7.54 12.33
N ALA A 27 -0.35 -8.13 13.32
CA ALA A 27 -1.15 -9.34 13.11
C ALA A 27 -2.39 -9.02 12.26
N ASP A 28 -3.02 -7.85 12.48
CA ASP A 28 -4.11 -7.38 11.62
C ASP A 28 -3.65 -7.19 10.16
N LEU A 29 -2.42 -6.68 9.94
CA LEU A 29 -1.85 -6.58 8.60
C LEU A 29 -1.67 -7.95 7.94
N GLU A 30 -1.12 -8.94 8.65
CA GLU A 30 -0.92 -10.28 8.08
C GLU A 30 -2.26 -10.97 7.78
N ALA A 31 -3.26 -10.78 8.63
CA ALA A 31 -4.61 -11.29 8.38
C ALA A 31 -5.20 -10.67 7.11
N LEU A 32 -5.10 -9.33 6.95
CA LEU A 32 -5.58 -8.62 5.76
C LEU A 32 -4.84 -9.06 4.48
N GLU A 33 -3.52 -9.19 4.53
CA GLU A 33 -2.73 -9.66 3.37
C GLU A 33 -3.08 -11.13 3.02
N GLY A 34 -3.32 -11.96 4.03
CA GLY A 34 -3.80 -13.33 3.84
C GLY A 34 -5.19 -13.37 3.19
N GLU A 35 -6.12 -12.51 3.60
CA GLU A 35 -7.43 -12.36 2.98
C GLU A 35 -7.31 -11.91 1.51
N LEU A 36 -6.48 -10.89 1.24
CA LEU A 36 -6.23 -10.41 -0.13
C LEU A 36 -5.66 -11.52 -1.02
N GLY A 37 -4.74 -12.34 -0.50
CA GLY A 37 -4.16 -13.48 -1.24
C GLY A 37 -5.18 -14.54 -1.65
N ARG A 38 -6.33 -14.65 -0.96
CA ARG A 38 -7.41 -15.58 -1.33
C ARG A 38 -8.15 -15.17 -2.60
N TYR A 39 -7.99 -13.93 -3.04
CA TYR A 39 -8.55 -13.42 -4.31
C TYR A 39 -7.63 -13.65 -5.51
N GLY A 40 -6.55 -14.44 -5.34
CA GLY A 40 -5.60 -14.77 -6.39
C GLY A 40 -4.69 -13.58 -6.74
N SER A 41 -4.21 -13.55 -7.98
CA SER A 41 -3.19 -12.58 -8.42
C SER A 41 -3.72 -11.16 -8.68
N MET A 42 -5.00 -10.90 -8.40
CA MET A 42 -5.66 -9.64 -8.69
C MET A 42 -4.99 -8.42 -8.01
N PHE A 43 -4.40 -8.63 -6.83
CA PHE A 43 -3.72 -7.59 -6.06
C PHE A 43 -2.20 -7.70 -6.11
N ASP A 44 -1.67 -8.65 -6.88
CA ASP A 44 -0.23 -8.84 -7.04
C ASP A 44 0.38 -7.64 -7.76
N GLY A 45 1.60 -7.27 -7.36
CA GLY A 45 2.31 -6.13 -7.92
C GLY A 45 1.74 -4.75 -7.56
N ARG A 46 0.51 -4.64 -7.01
CA ARG A 46 -0.02 -3.34 -6.58
C ARG A 46 0.82 -2.78 -5.43
N PRO A 47 1.31 -1.53 -5.50
CA PRO A 47 2.09 -0.94 -4.42
C PRO A 47 1.32 -0.96 -3.09
N ARG A 48 2.00 -1.43 -2.04
CA ARG A 48 1.50 -1.39 -0.66
C ARG A 48 2.03 -0.16 0.05
N VAL A 49 1.19 0.46 0.86
CA VAL A 49 1.55 1.51 1.81
C VAL A 49 0.88 1.20 3.13
N VAL A 50 1.58 1.40 4.25
CA VAL A 50 0.99 1.29 5.58
C VAL A 50 0.92 2.66 6.22
N ALA A 51 -0.25 3.05 6.71
CA ALA A 51 -0.41 4.15 7.64
C ALA A 51 -0.69 3.60 9.03
N LEU A 52 0.11 4.00 10.01
CA LEU A 52 -0.14 3.69 11.41
C LEU A 52 -0.78 4.91 12.07
N ASN A 53 -2.08 4.82 12.32
CA ASN A 53 -2.89 5.88 12.90
C ASN A 53 -2.87 5.86 14.44
N LYS A 54 -3.29 6.98 15.05
CA LYS A 54 -3.38 7.20 16.50
C LYS A 54 -2.02 7.18 17.22
N ILE A 55 -1.04 7.83 16.62
CA ILE A 55 0.33 7.92 17.18
C ILE A 55 0.42 8.80 18.44
N ASP A 56 -0.64 9.56 18.74
CA ASP A 56 -0.82 10.38 19.93
C ASP A 56 -1.01 9.55 21.22
N THR A 57 -1.18 8.24 21.10
CA THR A 57 -1.30 7.32 22.23
C THR A 57 0.05 7.09 22.93
N ALA A 58 0.03 6.74 24.23
CA ALA A 58 1.23 6.47 25.02
C ALA A 58 2.14 5.37 24.42
N GLU A 59 1.56 4.45 23.63
CA GLU A 59 2.27 3.35 22.99
C GLU A 59 2.75 3.67 21.57
N GLY A 60 2.37 4.82 21.02
CA GLY A 60 2.57 5.19 19.62
C GLY A 60 4.02 5.07 19.17
N GLU A 61 4.97 5.65 19.91
CA GLU A 61 6.40 5.62 19.56
C GLU A 61 6.98 4.20 19.54
N ALA A 62 6.61 3.37 20.51
CA ALA A 62 7.06 1.99 20.59
C ALA A 62 6.51 1.15 19.43
N LEU A 63 5.22 1.36 19.11
CA LEU A 63 4.54 0.70 18.01
C LEU A 63 5.11 1.10 16.65
N ILE A 64 5.38 2.40 16.44
CA ILE A 64 6.05 2.91 15.24
C ILE A 64 7.38 2.20 15.02
N LYS A 65 8.22 2.07 16.06
CA LYS A 65 9.52 1.39 15.96
C LYS A 65 9.37 -0.09 15.57
N ARG A 66 8.46 -0.81 16.22
CA ARG A 66 8.21 -2.23 15.93
C ARG A 66 7.68 -2.44 14.51
N THR A 67 6.65 -1.69 14.13
CA THR A 67 6.04 -1.76 12.79
C THR A 67 7.04 -1.37 11.70
N ARG A 68 7.83 -0.33 11.91
CA ARG A 68 8.88 0.09 10.95
C ARG A 68 9.92 -1.02 10.73
N ARG A 69 10.32 -1.72 11.79
CA ARG A 69 11.28 -2.84 11.68
C ARG A 69 10.70 -3.99 10.86
N ALA A 70 9.44 -4.37 11.10
CA ALA A 70 8.78 -5.43 10.36
C ALA A 70 8.63 -5.09 8.87
N LEU A 71 8.16 -3.87 8.55
CA LEU A 71 7.88 -3.47 7.18
C LEU A 71 9.12 -3.20 6.33
N ARG A 72 10.25 -2.83 6.95
CA ARG A 72 11.54 -2.68 6.25
C ARG A 72 11.96 -3.94 5.51
N GLN A 73 11.72 -5.12 6.09
CA GLN A 73 12.05 -6.40 5.46
C GLN A 73 11.18 -6.69 4.22
N ARG A 74 10.00 -6.09 4.16
CA ARG A 74 9.02 -6.23 3.06
C ARG A 74 9.09 -5.09 2.05
N ASN A 75 9.99 -4.12 2.26
CA ASN A 75 10.08 -2.88 1.48
C ASN A 75 8.74 -2.10 1.40
N ILE A 76 7.93 -2.19 2.45
CA ILE A 76 6.64 -1.47 2.54
C ILE A 76 6.87 -0.16 3.30
N PRO A 77 6.53 1.01 2.72
CA PRO A 77 6.66 2.29 3.39
C PRO A 77 5.64 2.41 4.54
N LEU A 78 6.09 2.98 5.65
CA LEU A 78 5.27 3.26 6.84
C LEU A 78 5.12 4.76 7.05
N PHE A 79 3.89 5.22 7.21
CA PHE A 79 3.53 6.59 7.55
C PHE A 79 2.83 6.62 8.91
N PRO A 80 3.52 7.03 9.98
CA PRO A 80 2.87 7.35 11.25
C PRO A 80 1.98 8.58 11.06
N ILE A 81 0.71 8.50 11.48
CA ILE A 81 -0.24 9.61 11.38
C ILE A 81 -1.10 9.74 12.63
N CYS A 82 -1.64 10.94 12.87
CA CYS A 82 -2.79 11.14 13.75
C CYS A 82 -3.91 11.78 12.93
N ALA A 83 -4.87 10.98 12.47
CA ALA A 83 -5.98 11.48 11.65
C ALA A 83 -6.86 12.52 12.37
N ALA A 84 -6.90 12.49 13.70
CA ALA A 84 -7.67 13.46 14.49
C ALA A 84 -7.05 14.87 14.48
N THR A 85 -5.73 14.97 14.41
CA THR A 85 -5.00 16.25 14.36
C THR A 85 -4.55 16.63 12.94
N GLY A 86 -4.56 15.69 12.00
CA GLY A 86 -3.98 15.84 10.67
C GLY A 86 -2.46 15.61 10.63
N GLU A 87 -1.84 15.24 11.76
CA GLU A 87 -0.40 14.99 11.78
C GLU A 87 -0.02 13.86 10.82
N GLY A 88 0.96 14.11 9.96
CA GLY A 88 1.52 13.13 9.02
C GLY A 88 0.64 12.81 7.80
N THR A 89 -0.59 13.35 7.70
CA THR A 89 -1.49 13.03 6.59
C THR A 89 -1.01 13.60 5.27
N ASP A 90 -0.41 14.78 5.25
CA ASP A 90 0.10 15.40 4.01
C ASP A 90 1.21 14.56 3.39
N ALA A 91 2.16 14.10 4.20
CA ALA A 91 3.24 13.22 3.75
C ALA A 91 2.71 11.88 3.23
N LEU A 92 1.67 11.32 3.88
CA LEU A 92 0.99 10.12 3.42
C LEU A 92 0.31 10.34 2.06
N LEU A 93 -0.45 11.43 1.90
CA LEU A 93 -1.15 11.75 0.65
C LEU A 93 -0.18 11.97 -0.50
N GLU A 94 0.91 12.72 -0.28
CA GLU A 94 1.95 12.93 -1.29
C GLU A 94 2.62 11.61 -1.69
N ALA A 95 2.85 10.71 -0.75
CA ALA A 95 3.45 9.41 -1.01
C ALA A 95 2.51 8.47 -1.80
N LEU A 96 1.20 8.53 -1.53
CA LEU A 96 0.18 7.81 -2.30
C LEU A 96 0.05 8.37 -3.71
N TRP A 97 0.02 9.70 -3.85
CA TRP A 97 -0.04 10.37 -5.15
C TRP A 97 1.14 9.97 -6.04
N ARG A 98 2.38 10.05 -5.53
CA ARG A 98 3.57 9.66 -6.29
C ARG A 98 3.54 8.21 -6.75
N ARG A 99 3.01 7.29 -5.93
CA ARG A 99 2.86 5.87 -6.30
C ARG A 99 1.79 5.68 -7.35
N LEU A 100 0.67 6.40 -7.23
CA LEU A 100 -0.41 6.35 -8.22
C LEU A 100 0.11 6.80 -9.60
N GLU A 101 0.83 7.92 -9.65
CA GLU A 101 1.41 8.43 -10.89
C GLU A 101 2.45 7.47 -11.49
N LEU A 102 3.28 6.85 -10.65
CA LEU A 102 4.20 5.81 -11.11
C LEU A 102 3.46 4.63 -11.77
N VAL A 103 2.41 4.10 -11.11
CA VAL A 103 1.63 2.99 -11.65
C VAL A 103 0.95 3.39 -12.96
N ARG A 104 0.35 4.58 -13.04
CA ARG A 104 -0.26 5.10 -14.27
C ARG A 104 0.75 5.20 -15.41
N GLY A 105 1.96 5.68 -15.13
CA GLY A 105 3.03 5.75 -16.13
C GLY A 105 3.47 4.37 -16.62
N LEU A 106 3.54 3.37 -15.73
CA LEU A 106 3.85 1.99 -16.11
C LEU A 106 2.72 1.36 -16.95
N GLU A 107 1.46 1.57 -16.57
CA GLU A 107 0.29 1.12 -17.32
C GLU A 107 0.26 1.71 -18.73
N ALA A 108 0.50 3.02 -18.88
CA ALA A 108 0.52 3.69 -20.18
C ALA A 108 1.62 3.15 -21.10
N ARG A 109 2.83 2.95 -20.57
CA ARG A 109 3.96 2.41 -21.33
C ARG A 109 3.73 0.96 -21.76
N ALA A 110 3.09 0.15 -20.93
CA ALA A 110 2.74 -1.23 -21.29
C ALA A 110 1.73 -1.25 -22.45
N ALA A 111 0.71 -0.39 -22.40
CA ALA A 111 -0.28 -0.27 -23.46
C ALA A 111 0.33 0.22 -24.79
N GLU A 112 1.29 1.16 -24.75
CA GLU A 112 2.04 1.61 -25.94
C GLU A 112 2.87 0.48 -26.57
N ALA A 113 3.54 -0.33 -25.75
CA ALA A 113 4.35 -1.46 -26.22
C ALA A 113 3.50 -2.58 -26.85
N GLU A 114 2.29 -2.83 -26.33
CA GLU A 114 1.35 -3.80 -26.89
C GLU A 114 0.65 -3.29 -28.17
N GLY A 115 0.54 -1.97 -28.33
CA GLY A 115 -0.09 -1.33 -29.49
C GLY A 115 0.83 -1.10 -30.70
N GLN A 116 2.14 -1.35 -30.57
CA GLN A 116 3.08 -1.29 -31.70
C GLN A 116 2.98 -2.61 -32.50
N PRO A 117 2.51 -2.58 -33.76
CA PRO A 117 2.58 -3.79 -34.59
C PRO A 117 4.04 -4.20 -34.74
N LEU A 118 4.30 -5.51 -34.67
CA LEU A 118 5.59 -6.07 -35.09
C LEU A 118 5.85 -5.50 -36.49
N ASP A 119 6.91 -4.70 -36.60
CA ASP A 119 7.46 -4.27 -37.89
C ASP A 119 7.81 -5.56 -38.64
N GLU A 120 6.88 -6.04 -39.48
CA GLU A 120 7.18 -6.99 -40.54
C GLU A 120 8.09 -6.23 -41.50
N GLY A 121 9.38 -6.24 -41.16
CA GLY A 121 10.43 -5.65 -41.98
C GLY A 121 10.28 -6.13 -43.42
N PRO A 122 10.56 -5.28 -44.41
CA PRO A 122 10.32 -5.62 -45.79
C PRO A 122 11.39 -6.63 -46.22
N ASP A 123 11.05 -7.91 -46.24
CA ASP A 123 11.77 -8.87 -47.09
C ASP A 123 10.74 -9.70 -47.87
N ALA A 124 10.58 -9.23 -49.11
CA ALA A 124 10.03 -9.91 -50.26
C ALA A 124 10.96 -11.03 -50.77
#